data_AF-A0A3N7D3X5-F1
#
_entry.id   AF-A0A3N7D3X5-F1
#
_cell.length_a   1.000
_cell.length_b   1.000
_cell.length_c   1.000
_cell.angle_alpha   90.00
_cell.angle_beta   90.00
_cell.angle_gamma   90.00
#
_symmetry.space_group_name_H-M   'P 1'
#
loop_
_entity.id
_entity.type
_entity.pdbx_description
1 polymer ?
#
loop_
_entity_poly.entity_id
_entity_poly.type
_entity_poly.pdbx_seq_one_letter_code
_entity_poly.pdbx_strand_id
1 'polypeptide(L)'
;MFGILKNKLGIIAAKSLLSAYDTEELDAGKRIVSIIAGAYIFQRGIRAISKHPFLGIQETLLGGILLYNGAVGINKKIIRKPTELSDIRRNQIQGNDPDSAVPAFV
;
A
#
# COMPACT_ATOMS: atom_id res chain seq x y z
N MET A 1 29.06 4.34 15.73
CA MET A 1 27.84 4.75 16.45
C MET A 1 26.75 5.37 15.56
N PHE A 2 27.07 6.11 14.49
CA PHE A 2 26.08 6.76 13.61
C PHE A 2 25.09 5.83 12.87
N GLY A 3 25.49 4.59 12.55
CA GLY A 3 24.59 3.63 11.88
C GLY A 3 23.40 3.18 12.73
N ILE A 4 23.58 3.11 14.06
CA ILE A 4 22.55 2.66 15.01
C ILE A 4 21.45 3.73 15.13
N LEU A 5 21.83 5.01 15.13
CA LEU A 5 20.88 6.14 15.17
C LEU A 5 20.03 6.22 13.90
N LYS A 6 20.64 6.03 12.73
CA LYS A 6 19.92 6.03 11.43
C LYS A 6 18.90 4.88 11.36
N ASN A 7 19.26 3.69 11.84
CA ASN A 7 18.35 2.56 11.91
C ASN A 7 17.18 2.83 12.86
N LYS A 8 17.43 3.41 14.05
CA LYS A 8 16.36 3.78 14.98
C LYS A 8 15.42 4.83 14.38
N LEU A 9 15.95 5.86 13.72
CA LEU A 9 15.14 6.89 13.04
C LEU A 9 14.32 6.30 11.90
N GLY A 10 14.90 5.42 11.08
CA GLY A 10 14.18 4.74 10.01
C GLY A 10 13.05 3.85 10.54
N ILE A 11 13.29 3.12 11.64
CA ILE A 11 12.28 2.27 12.29
C ILE A 11 11.18 3.12 12.92
N ILE A 12 11.52 4.25 13.55
CA ILE A 12 10.54 5.16 14.16
C ILE A 12 9.69 5.84 13.08
N ALA A 13 10.29 6.29 11.98
CA ALA A 13 9.56 6.86 10.85
C ALA A 13 8.65 5.82 10.18
N ALA A 14 9.16 4.60 9.96
CA ALA A 14 8.35 3.49 9.43
C ALA A 14 7.19 3.14 10.36
N LYS A 15 7.44 3.09 11.68
CA LYS A 15 6.41 2.79 12.68
C LYS A 15 5.38 3.93 12.80
N SER A 16 5.80 5.18 12.67
CA SER A 16 4.89 6.35 12.63
C SER A 16 4.03 6.35 11.37
N LEU A 17 4.61 5.98 10.21
CA LEU A 17 3.85 5.82 8.97
C LEU A 17 2.88 4.64 9.04
N LEU A 18 3.27 3.52 9.65
CA LEU A 18 2.39 2.37 9.84
C LEU A 18 1.29 2.61 10.89
N SER A 19 1.57 3.41 11.93
CA SER A 19 0.65 3.63 13.05
C SER A 19 -0.32 4.78 12.82
N ALA A 20 -0.10 5.63 11.80
CA ALA A 20 -1.00 6.72 11.43
C ALA A 20 -2.18 6.26 10.56
N TYR A 21 -2.21 4.99 10.14
CA TYR A 21 -3.13 4.47 9.14
C TYR A 21 -4.11 3.45 9.78
N ASP A 22 -5.35 3.87 10.03
CA ASP A 22 -6.43 3.10 10.68
C ASP A 22 -6.92 1.96 9.77
N THR A 23 -6.83 0.70 10.21
CA THR A 23 -7.28 -0.59 9.58
C THR A 23 -7.54 -0.71 8.05
N GLU A 24 -8.38 0.11 7.39
CA GLU A 24 -8.43 0.23 5.91
C GLU A 24 -7.21 0.95 5.32
N GLU A 25 -6.77 1.99 6.02
CA GLU A 25 -5.60 2.79 5.70
C GLU A 25 -4.31 1.95 5.89
N LEU A 26 -4.30 0.96 6.78
CA LEU A 26 -3.17 0.06 7.00
C LEU A 26 -2.78 -0.68 5.70
N ASP A 27 -3.72 -0.94 4.80
CA ASP A 27 -3.47 -1.52 3.49
C ASP A 27 -2.78 -0.51 2.54
N ALA A 28 -3.18 0.76 2.59
CA ALA A 28 -2.53 1.83 1.84
C ALA A 28 -1.08 2.08 2.32
N GLY A 29 -0.84 2.10 3.63
CA GLY A 29 0.50 2.21 4.21
C GLY A 29 1.42 1.07 3.79
N LYS A 30 0.93 -0.18 3.83
CA LYS A 30 1.66 -1.36 3.35
C LYS A 30 2.00 -1.25 1.86
N ARG A 31 1.08 -0.77 1.03
CA ARG A 31 1.32 -0.56 -0.41
C ARG A 31 2.41 0.47 -0.65
N ILE A 32 2.37 1.61 0.03
CA ILE A 32 3.40 2.66 -0.10
C ILE A 32 4.77 2.11 0.26
N VAL A 33 4.88 1.41 1.39
CA VAL A 33 6.15 0.79 1.81
C VAL A 33 6.60 -0.26 0.79
N SER A 34 5.69 -1.09 0.27
CA SER A 34 6.00 -2.10 -0.75
C SER A 34 6.49 -1.46 -2.06
N ILE A 35 5.91 -0.34 -2.49
CA ILE A 35 6.33 0.39 -3.69
C ILE A 35 7.73 0.97 -3.49
N ILE A 36 7.97 1.67 -2.37
CA ILE A 36 9.26 2.31 -2.10
C ILE A 36 10.37 1.25 -1.96
N ALA A 37 10.13 0.20 -1.16
CA ALA A 37 11.09 -0.89 -0.98
C ALA A 37 11.30 -1.65 -2.29
N GLY A 38 10.22 -1.94 -3.03
CA GLY A 38 10.26 -2.60 -4.32
C GLY A 38 11.08 -1.83 -5.34
N ALA A 39 10.86 -0.53 -5.50
CA ALA A 39 11.60 0.31 -6.42
C ALA A 39 13.11 0.34 -6.10
N TYR A 40 13.46 0.50 -4.82
CA TYR A 40 14.85 0.51 -4.37
C TYR A 40 15.55 -0.83 -4.63
N ILE A 41 14.93 -1.95 -4.23
CA ILE A 41 15.49 -3.29 -4.40
C ILE A 41 15.59 -3.65 -5.89
N PHE A 42 14.57 -3.31 -6.69
CA PHE A 42 14.55 -3.56 -8.13
C PHE A 42 15.69 -2.81 -8.85
N GLN A 43 15.84 -1.51 -8.58
CA GLN A 43 16.92 -0.70 -9.13
C GLN A 43 18.31 -1.24 -8.73
N ARG A 44 18.47 -1.65 -7.47
CA ARG A 44 19.69 -2.24 -6.95
C ARG A 44 20.00 -3.57 -7.65
N GLY A 45 18.99 -4.43 -7.82
CA GLY A 45 19.11 -5.71 -8.51
C GLY A 45 19.59 -5.54 -9.96
N ILE A 46 18.97 -4.64 -10.73
CA ILE A 46 19.38 -4.33 -12.10
C ILE A 46 20.85 -3.91 -12.16
N ARG A 47 21.29 -3.03 -11.25
CA ARG A 47 22.70 -2.60 -11.18
C ARG A 47 23.64 -3.76 -10.83
N ALA A 48 23.21 -4.66 -9.96
CA ALA A 48 24.00 -5.79 -9.49
C ALA A 48 24.14 -6.93 -10.52
N ILE A 49 23.22 -7.07 -11.48
CA ILE A 49 23.25 -8.15 -12.50
C ILE A 49 24.61 -8.20 -13.24
N SER A 50 25.19 -7.04 -13.55
CA SER A 50 26.47 -6.95 -14.26
C SER A 50 27.66 -7.59 -13.52
N LYS A 51 27.63 -7.60 -12.19
CA LYS A 51 28.73 -8.10 -11.33
C LYS A 51 28.40 -9.43 -10.67
N HIS A 52 27.16 -9.59 -10.24
CA HIS A 52 26.66 -10.74 -9.51
C HIS A 52 25.32 -11.17 -10.13
N PRO A 53 25.33 -11.90 -11.27
CA PRO A 53 24.13 -12.14 -12.06
C PRO A 53 23.04 -12.89 -11.28
N PHE A 54 23.40 -13.94 -10.53
CA PHE A 54 22.43 -14.68 -9.72
C PHE A 54 21.77 -13.82 -8.64
N LEU A 55 22.57 -13.04 -7.90
CA LEU A 55 22.07 -12.19 -6.82
C LEU A 55 21.26 -11.02 -7.38
N GLY A 56 21.72 -10.42 -8.48
CA GLY A 56 21.02 -9.35 -9.18
C GLY A 56 19.66 -9.81 -9.74
N ILE A 57 19.56 -11.02 -10.29
CA ILE A 57 18.29 -11.61 -10.73
C ILE A 57 17.34 -11.80 -9.54
N GLN A 58 17.83 -12.35 -8.42
CA GLN A 58 17.01 -12.52 -7.21
C GLN A 58 16.49 -11.19 -6.67
N GLU A 59 17.36 -10.17 -6.55
CA GLU A 59 16.95 -8.83 -6.11
C GLU A 59 15.96 -8.19 -7.10
N THR A 60 16.17 -8.35 -8.40
CA THR A 60 15.24 -7.84 -9.43
C THR A 60 13.87 -8.50 -9.32
N LEU A 61 13.81 -9.83 -9.16
CA LEU A 61 12.55 -10.55 -8.96
C LEU A 61 11.85 -10.12 -7.67
N LEU A 62 12.59 -10.02 -6.56
CA LEU A 62 12.04 -9.59 -5.27
C LEU A 62 11.47 -8.17 -5.35
N GLY A 63 12.21 -7.24 -5.94
CA GLY A 63 11.75 -5.87 -6.16
C GLY A 63 10.51 -5.80 -7.05
N GLY A 64 10.48 -6.62 -8.11
CA GLY A 64 9.33 -6.72 -9.01
C GLY A 64 8.08 -7.25 -8.32
N ILE A 65 8.21 -8.27 -7.47
CA ILE A 65 7.10 -8.82 -6.68
C ILE A 65 6.57 -7.78 -5.68
N LEU A 66 7.45 -7.01 -5.03
CA LEU A 66 7.04 -5.94 -4.12
C LEU A 66 6.31 -4.81 -4.84
N LEU A 67 6.78 -4.41 -6.02
CA LEU A 67 6.09 -3.43 -6.86
C LEU A 67 4.73 -3.95 -7.31
N TYR A 68 4.65 -5.20 -7.76
CA TYR A 68 3.40 -5.84 -8.14
C TYR A 68 2.40 -5.86 -6.98
N ASN A 69 2.81 -6.32 -5.80
CA ASN A 69 1.93 -6.35 -4.62
C ASN A 69 1.52 -4.95 -4.15
N GLY A 70 2.39 -3.95 -4.28
CA GLY A 70 2.06 -2.56 -3.98
C GLY A 70 1.09 -1.93 -4.99
N ALA A 71 1.16 -2.34 -6.25
CA ALA A 71 0.31 -1.83 -7.32
C ALA A 71 -1.03 -2.57 -7.46
N VAL A 72 -1.07 -3.85 -7.10
CA VAL A 72 -2.30 -4.64 -7.12
C VAL A 72 -3.31 -4.05 -6.15
N GLY A 73 -4.52 -3.80 -6.67
CA GLY A 73 -5.61 -3.21 -5.89
C GLY A 73 -5.62 -1.69 -5.86
N ILE A 74 -4.72 -0.98 -6.56
CA ILE A 74 -4.86 0.47 -6.80
C ILE A 74 -6.20 0.78 -7.50
N ASN A 75 -6.62 -0.09 -8.42
CA ASN A 75 -7.88 0.06 -9.17
C ASN A 75 -9.10 -0.54 -8.47
N LYS A 76 -8.95 -1.16 -7.29
CA LYS A 76 -10.15 -1.56 -6.53
C LYS A 76 -10.80 -0.27 -6.04
N LYS A 77 -12.03 0.01 -6.51
CA LYS A 77 -12.90 1.03 -5.90
C LYS A 77 -12.90 0.74 -4.41
N ILE A 78 -12.33 1.65 -3.62
CA ILE A 78 -12.54 1.65 -2.17
C ILE A 78 -14.03 1.92 -2.03
N ILE A 79 -14.80 0.87 -1.76
CA ILE A 79 -16.23 1.01 -1.53
C ILE A 79 -16.36 1.63 -0.14
N ARG A 80 -16.32 2.96 -0.10
CA ARG A 80 -16.41 3.70 1.15
C ARG A 80 -17.83 3.54 1.68
N LYS A 81 -17.92 3.14 2.95
CA LYS A 81 -19.21 3.15 3.66
C LYS A 81 -19.72 4.60 3.71
N PRO A 82 -21.03 4.85 3.49
CA PRO A 82 -21.61 6.17 3.63
C PRO A 82 -21.31 6.72 5.02
N THR A 83 -20.57 7.82 5.09
CA THR A 83 -20.24 8.51 6.36
C THR A 83 -20.87 9.90 6.42
N GLU A 84 -21.12 10.51 5.26
CA GLU A 84 -21.86 11.77 5.19
C GLU A 84 -23.37 11.55 5.23
N LEU A 85 -24.08 12.46 5.90
CA LEU A 85 -25.55 12.49 5.96
C LEU A 85 -26.20 12.58 4.57
N SER A 86 -25.52 13.17 3.59
CA SER A 86 -25.90 13.24 2.18
C SER A 86 -25.94 11.86 1.54
N ASP A 87 -24.89 11.05 1.75
CA ASP A 87 -24.75 9.70 1.19
C ASP A 87 -25.75 8.72 1.83
N ILE A 88 -25.90 8.79 3.15
CA ILE A 88 -26.88 7.98 3.89
C ILE A 88 -28.31 8.28 3.40
N ARG A 89 -28.67 9.58 3.25
CA ARG A 89 -29.97 9.97 2.70
C ARG A 89 -30.16 9.50 1.26
N ARG A 90 -29.12 9.56 0.45
CA ARG A 90 -29.17 9.10 -0.94
C ARG A 90 -29.47 7.60 -1.02
N ASN A 91 -28.86 6.78 -0.15
CA ASN A 91 -29.17 5.37 -0.03
C ASN A 91 -30.61 5.12 0.43
N GLN A 92 -31.08 5.85 1.44
CA GLN A 92 -32.46 5.77 1.93
C GLN A 92 -33.49 6.12 0.86
N ILE A 93 -33.26 7.18 0.07
CA ILE A 93 -34.14 7.58 -1.06
C ILE A 93 -34.19 6.50 -2.13
N GLN A 94 -33.08 5.79 -2.35
CA GLN A 94 -33.01 4.69 -3.30
C GLN A 94 -33.60 3.38 -2.75
N GLY A 95 -33.99 3.31 -1.47
CA GLY A 95 -34.46 2.07 -0.85
C GLY A 95 -33.35 1.05 -0.58
N ASN A 96 -32.09 1.48 -0.63
CA ASN A 96 -30.95 0.67 -0.20
C ASN A 96 -30.82 0.73 1.32
N ASP A 97 -30.15 -0.27 1.91
CA ASP A 97 -29.73 -0.19 3.30
C ASP A 97 -28.88 1.10 3.50
N PRO A 98 -29.22 1.96 4.49
CA PRO A 98 -28.49 3.19 4.78
C PRO A 98 -26.99 2.97 5.03
N ASP A 99 -26.63 1.77 5.50
CA ASP A 99 -25.26 1.35 5.77
C ASP A 99 -24.60 0.62 4.60
N SER A 100 -25.35 0.33 3.52
CA SER A 100 -24.80 -0.36 2.35
C SER A 100 -23.84 0.52 1.57
N ALA A 101 -22.67 -0.03 1.28
CA ALA A 101 -21.64 0.62 0.50
C ALA A 101 -21.91 0.53 -1.03
N VAL A 102 -22.88 -0.27 -1.46
CA VAL A 102 -23.23 -0.49 -2.87
C VAL A 102 -24.74 -0.28 -3.09
N PRO A 103 -25.17 0.47 -4.12
CA PRO A 103 -26.58 0.51 -4.48
C PRO A 103 -27.02 -0.86 -5.01
N ALA A 104 -28.16 -1.38 -4.52
CA ALA A 104 -28.63 -2.73 -4.83
C ALA A 104 -29.15 -2.90 -6.26
N PHE A 105 -29.32 -1.82 -7.00
CA PHE A 105 -29.79 -1.84 -8.39
C PHE A 105 -28.60 -1.87 -9.35
N VAL A 106 -28.15 -3.10 -9.66
CA VAL A 106 -27.57 -3.42 -10.97
C VAL A 106 -28.71 -3.65 -11.94
#